data_AF-A0A963NPV2-F1
#
_entry.id   AF-A0A963NPV2-F1
#
_cell.length_a   1.000
_cell.length_b   1.000
_cell.length_c   1.000
_cell.angle_alpha   90.00
_cell.angle_beta   90.00
_cell.angle_gamma   90.00
#
_symmetry.space_group_name_H-M   'P 1'
#
loop_
_entity.id
_entity.type
_entity.pdbx_description
1 polymer ?
#
loop_
_entity_poly.entity_id
_entity_poly.type
_entity_poly.pdbx_seq_one_letter_code
_entity_poly.pdbx_strand_id
1 'polypeptide(L)'
;MTEPRDPAEPLQPSQIYEVGGAVRDALLGRPPGDRDWVVVGATPGQMIAAGFKPVGRDFPVFLHPTTGEEYALARTERKSAPGYHGFVF
;
A
#
# COMPACT_ATOMS: atom_id res chain seq x y z
N MET A 1 -12.32 1.03 24.42
CA MET A 1 -13.69 1.19 23.89
C MET A 1 -13.53 1.84 22.54
N THR A 2 -13.55 1.07 21.45
CA THR A 2 -13.51 1.62 20.11
C THR A 2 -14.96 1.64 19.63
N GLU A 3 -15.52 2.83 19.46
CA GLU A 3 -16.90 2.99 18.99
C GLU A 3 -17.05 2.41 17.57
N PRO A 4 -18.19 1.78 17.25
CA PRO A 4 -18.44 1.30 15.90
C PRO A 4 -18.52 2.51 14.95
N ARG A 5 -17.74 2.45 13.87
CA ARG A 5 -17.65 3.50 12.88
C ARG A 5 -18.97 3.68 12.13
N ASP A 6 -19.46 4.92 12.07
CA ASP A 6 -20.70 5.29 11.38
C ASP A 6 -20.56 5.05 9.85
N PRO A 7 -21.51 4.35 9.19
CA PRO A 7 -21.43 4.04 7.76
C PRO A 7 -21.55 5.25 6.82
N ALA A 8 -21.83 6.45 7.37
CA ALA A 8 -22.00 7.70 6.63
C ALA A 8 -20.81 8.68 6.79
N GLU A 9 -19.73 8.27 7.44
CA GLU A 9 -18.52 9.10 7.54
C GLU A 9 -17.88 9.25 6.14
N PRO A 10 -17.59 10.48 5.67
CA PRO A 10 -16.94 10.66 4.38
C PRO A 10 -15.63 9.87 4.35
N LEU A 11 -15.44 9.09 3.28
CA LEU A 11 -14.22 8.32 3.05
C LEU A 11 -13.02 9.25 3.23
N GLN A 12 -12.18 8.96 4.23
CA GLN A 12 -10.97 9.72 4.51
C GLN A 12 -10.16 9.88 3.20
N PRO A 13 -9.58 11.06 2.91
CA PRO A 13 -8.82 11.26 1.69
C PRO A 13 -7.69 10.22 1.64
N SER A 14 -7.56 9.54 0.50
CA SER A 14 -6.49 8.56 0.30
C SER A 14 -5.13 9.25 0.40
N GLN A 15 -4.28 8.76 1.29
CA GLN A 15 -2.92 9.29 1.49
C GLN A 15 -1.91 8.35 0.85
N ILE A 16 -0.91 8.91 0.19
CA ILE A 16 0.13 8.16 -0.52
C ILE A 16 1.48 8.50 0.13
N TYR A 17 2.23 7.48 0.52
CA TYR A 17 3.52 7.61 1.18
C TYR A 17 4.59 6.88 0.39
N GLU A 18 5.74 7.52 0.16
CA GLU A 18 6.94 6.84 -0.32
C GLU A 18 7.49 5.96 0.81
N VAL A 19 7.84 4.73 0.50
CA VAL A 19 8.36 3.75 1.47
C VAL A 19 9.58 3.01 0.91
N GLY A 20 10.14 2.10 1.69
CA GLY A 20 11.14 1.15 1.20
C GLY A 20 12.52 1.76 0.97
N GLY A 21 13.19 1.27 -0.08
CA GLY A 21 14.59 1.57 -0.38
C GLY A 21 14.84 3.05 -0.68
N ALA A 22 13.94 3.68 -1.43
CA ALA A 22 14.05 5.08 -1.81
C ALA A 22 14.13 6.03 -0.61
N VAL A 23 13.29 5.81 0.43
CA VAL A 23 13.34 6.59 1.67
C VAL A 23 14.66 6.41 2.41
N ARG A 24 15.11 5.15 2.56
CA ARG A 24 16.39 4.84 3.20
C ARG A 24 17.55 5.52 2.47
N ASP A 25 17.59 5.39 1.15
CA ASP A 25 18.71 5.87 0.35
C ASP A 25 18.75 7.40 0.32
N ALA A 26 17.59 8.07 0.29
CA ALA A 26 17.49 9.52 0.48
C ALA A 26 18.04 9.98 1.84
N LEU A 27 17.67 9.30 2.94
CA LEU A 27 18.17 9.61 4.28
C LEU A 27 19.68 9.37 4.44
N LEU A 28 20.24 8.42 3.68
CA LEU A 28 21.67 8.12 3.67
C LEU A 28 22.47 8.93 2.63
N GLY A 29 21.82 9.83 1.87
CA GLY A 29 22.46 10.62 0.82
C GLY A 29 22.97 9.78 -0.36
N ARG A 30 22.37 8.62 -0.61
CA ARG A 30 22.68 7.72 -1.72
C ARG A 30 21.79 8.04 -2.93
N PRO A 31 22.21 7.67 -4.15
CA PRO A 31 21.32 7.76 -5.31
C PRO A 31 20.02 6.99 -5.05
N PRO A 32 18.85 7.55 -5.37
CA PRO A 32 17.58 6.88 -5.17
C PRO A 32 17.48 5.65 -6.07
N GLY A 33 17.11 4.50 -5.47
CA GLY A 33 16.74 3.29 -6.19
C GLY A 33 15.27 3.31 -6.65
N ASP A 34 14.70 2.13 -6.84
CA ASP A 34 13.29 1.97 -7.19
C ASP A 34 12.38 2.54 -6.08
N ARG A 35 11.27 3.14 -6.51
CA ARG A 35 10.29 3.80 -5.62
C ARG A 35 9.08 2.91 -5.40
N ASP A 36 8.81 2.67 -4.14
CA ASP A 36 7.64 1.94 -3.67
C ASP A 36 6.70 2.91 -2.93
N TRP A 37 5.40 2.78 -3.19
CA TRP A 37 4.38 3.63 -2.61
C TRP A 37 3.36 2.82 -1.80
N VAL A 38 2.92 3.38 -0.67
CA VAL A 38 1.83 2.83 0.13
C VAL A 38 0.65 3.79 0.11
N VAL A 39 -0.53 3.26 -0.21
CA VAL A 39 -1.79 4.01 -0.26
C VAL A 39 -2.65 3.62 0.95
N VAL A 40 -2.95 4.60 1.81
CA VAL A 40 -3.80 4.46 2.99
C VAL A 40 -5.18 5.02 2.70
N GLY A 41 -6.24 4.31 3.09
CA GLY A 41 -7.62 4.76 2.95
C GLY A 41 -8.24 4.56 1.56
N ALA A 42 -7.54 3.88 0.64
CA ALA A 42 -8.08 3.47 -0.65
C ALA A 42 -8.47 1.99 -0.66
N THR A 43 -9.35 1.63 -1.60
CA THR A 43 -9.78 0.27 -1.89
C THR A 43 -9.24 -0.20 -3.25
N PRO A 44 -9.16 -1.52 -3.51
CA PRO A 44 -8.75 -2.04 -4.82
C PRO A 44 -9.59 -1.48 -5.97
N GLY A 45 -10.91 -1.34 -5.76
CA GLY A 45 -11.83 -0.79 -6.76
C GLY A 45 -11.52 0.66 -7.10
N GLN A 46 -11.15 1.48 -6.11
CA GLN A 46 -10.73 2.86 -6.34
C GLN A 46 -9.40 2.93 -7.12
N MET A 47 -8.44 2.06 -6.81
CA MET A 47 -7.16 1.98 -7.55
C MET A 47 -7.40 1.62 -9.02
N ILE A 48 -8.24 0.61 -9.29
CA ILE A 48 -8.59 0.19 -10.66
C ILE A 48 -9.35 1.30 -11.40
N ALA A 49 -10.32 1.95 -10.74
CA ALA A 49 -11.06 3.07 -11.32
C ALA A 49 -10.15 4.28 -11.65
N ALA A 50 -9.07 4.45 -10.89
CA ALA A 50 -8.02 5.44 -11.14
C ALA A 50 -7.01 4.99 -12.22
N GLY A 51 -7.18 3.80 -12.81
CA GLY A 51 -6.36 3.32 -13.93
C GLY A 51 -5.10 2.55 -13.52
N PHE A 52 -4.92 2.24 -12.23
CA PHE A 52 -3.81 1.41 -11.77
C PHE A 52 -4.00 -0.05 -12.19
N LYS A 53 -2.89 -0.72 -12.51
CA LYS A 53 -2.90 -2.12 -12.98
C LYS A 53 -2.52 -3.07 -11.86
N PRO A 54 -3.39 -3.99 -11.41
CA PRO A 54 -3.03 -4.94 -10.36
C PRO A 54 -1.92 -5.88 -10.81
N VAL A 55 -0.98 -6.16 -9.92
CA VAL A 55 0.13 -7.10 -10.11
C VAL A 55 0.20 -8.06 -8.92
N GLY A 56 0.48 -9.33 -9.20
CA GLY A 56 0.50 -10.40 -8.20
C GLY A 56 -0.88 -11.01 -7.92
N ARG A 57 -0.88 -12.20 -7.30
CA ARG A 57 -2.11 -12.96 -6.96
C ARG A 57 -2.52 -12.81 -5.50
N ASP A 58 -1.56 -12.71 -4.59
CA ASP A 58 -1.81 -12.79 -3.15
C ASP A 58 -1.72 -11.43 -2.43
N PHE A 59 -1.29 -10.39 -3.15
CA PHE A 59 -1.02 -9.06 -2.60
C PHE A 59 -1.58 -7.98 -3.53
N PRO A 60 -2.42 -7.04 -3.04
CA PRO A 60 -2.97 -5.96 -3.85
C PRO A 60 -1.90 -4.87 -4.07
N VAL A 61 -0.90 -5.20 -4.89
CA VAL A 61 0.08 -4.27 -5.43
C VAL A 61 -0.43 -3.85 -6.81
N PHE A 62 -0.24 -2.57 -7.15
CA PHE A 62 -0.67 -2.03 -8.43
C PHE A 62 0.45 -1.22 -9.07
N LEU A 63 0.50 -1.20 -10.40
CA LEU A 63 1.41 -0.34 -11.16
C LEU A 63 0.71 0.96 -11.54
N HIS A 64 1.40 2.07 -11.32
CA HIS A 64 0.94 3.39 -11.76
C HIS A 64 0.90 3.45 -13.30
N PRO A 65 -0.19 3.94 -13.92
CA PRO A 65 -0.40 3.86 -15.37
C PRO A 65 0.63 4.63 -16.21
N THR A 66 1.25 5.66 -15.64
CA THR A 66 2.20 6.53 -16.36
C THR A 66 3.65 6.24 -16.02
N THR A 67 3.95 6.00 -14.74
CA THR A 67 5.33 5.86 -14.25
C THR A 67 5.77 4.41 -14.13
N GLY A 68 4.82 3.47 -14.02
CA GLY A 68 5.12 2.05 -13.78
C GLY A 68 5.61 1.75 -12.36
N GLU A 69 5.59 2.73 -11.45
CA GLU A 69 5.97 2.54 -10.05
C GLU A 69 4.93 1.69 -9.30
N GLU A 70 5.36 1.02 -8.23
CA GLU A 70 4.53 0.11 -7.45
C GLU A 70 3.77 0.82 -6.32
N TYR A 71 2.47 0.55 -6.23
CA TYR A 71 1.54 1.12 -5.25
C TYR A 71 0.82 0.00 -4.52
N ALA A 72 1.10 -0.17 -3.23
CA ALA A 72 0.45 -1.17 -2.39
C ALA A 72 -0.61 -0.54 -1.49
N LEU A 73 -1.75 -1.21 -1.31
CA LEU A 73 -2.73 -0.79 -0.31
C LEU A 73 -2.23 -1.10 1.11
N ALA A 74 -2.37 -0.13 2.01
CA ALA A 74 -2.04 -0.31 3.41
C ALA A 74 -2.93 -1.36 4.05
N ARG A 75 -2.33 -2.26 4.84
CA ARG A 75 -3.02 -3.29 5.61
C ARG A 75 -2.29 -3.56 6.91
N THR A 76 -2.99 -4.19 7.84
CA THR A 76 -2.39 -4.72 9.06
C THR A 76 -2.23 -6.22 8.92
N GLU A 77 -1.00 -6.69 8.71
CA GLU A 77 -0.71 -8.13 8.80
C GLU A 77 -0.55 -8.53 10.27
N ARG A 78 -1.17 -9.65 10.67
CA ARG A 78 -0.90 -10.30 11.95
C ARG A 78 -0.20 -11.62 11.69
N LYS A 79 1.07 -11.71 12.09
CA LYS A 79 1.81 -12.97 12.07
C LYS A 79 1.19 -13.92 13.10
N SER A 80 0.56 -14.99 12.63
CA SER A 80 -0.20 -15.92 13.47
C SER A 80 0.59 -17.19 13.80
N ALA A 81 1.72 -17.46 13.14
CA ALA A 81 2.54 -18.65 13.37
C ALA A 81 4.06 -18.40 13.21
N PRO A 82 4.92 -19.23 13.83
CA PRO A 82 6.37 -19.26 13.55
C PRO A 82 6.64 -19.70 12.10
N GLY A 83 7.65 -19.10 11.45
CA GLY A 83 8.02 -19.39 10.05
C GLY A 83 7.54 -18.34 9.04
N TYR A 84 8.01 -18.44 7.79
CA TYR A 84 7.73 -17.49 6.69
C TYR A 84 6.30 -17.66 6.10
N HIS A 85 5.61 -18.76 6.44
CA HIS A 85 4.24 -19.07 6.00
C HIS A 85 3.14 -18.56 6.95
N GLY A 86 3.47 -17.77 7.98
CA GLY A 86 2.56 -17.39 9.06
C GLY A 86 1.74 -16.11 8.84
N PHE A 87 1.62 -15.62 7.61
CA PHE A 87 0.84 -14.41 7.31
C PHE A 87 -0.57 -14.81 6.86
N VAL A 88 -1.57 -14.41 7.63
CA VAL A 88 -2.98 -14.57 7.29
C VAL A 88 -3.51 -13.17 6.96
N PHE A 89 -4.11 -13.02 5.78
CA PHE A 89 -4.59 -11.76 5.22
C PHE A 89 -6.00 -11.40 5.65
#